data_AF-A0A1Q3CND1-F1
#
_entry.id   AF-A0A1Q3CND1-F1
#
_cell.length_a   1.000
_cell.length_b   1.000
_cell.length_c   1.000
_cell.angle_alpha   90.00
_cell.angle_beta   90.00
_cell.angle_gamma   90.00
#
_symmetry.space_group_name_H-M   'P 1'
#
loop_
_entity.id
_entity.type
_entity.pdbx_description
1 polymer ?
#
loop_
_entity_poly.entity_id
_entity_poly.type
_entity_poly.pdbx_seq_one_letter_code
_entity_poly.pdbx_strand_id
1 'polypeptide(L)'
;MPIKARKALEEEERRVEEEEEQKYAKRTVEDLTRLCMKVSAPIQLIRKAVKMSGLTNNMGRPRPISLLIAQEDTDIIKWYAGVGKRWLDFFCCCHNFRMVKTVITYHLRFSCILTLTEKHESTKREAIRHYKKDLKVLDVSGKEEVHFPTEREVKMMGDKNISDPKPVDGTLSLALVRLDSDEKSHTCIAHFYERKDTIMYSMRLLQNLLNVNPLDEVKWVKGMGAIHESLNRKCLPLCYDHIHDLYTGKITLQDIDCTSFVDVD
;
A
#
# COMPACT_ATOMS: atom_id res chain seq x y z
N MET A 1 34.40 -13.94 -46.23
CA MET A 1 33.62 -14.96 -45.49
C MET A 1 32.13 -14.75 -45.73
N PRO A 2 31.30 -15.82 -45.81
CA PRO A 2 29.87 -15.69 -46.14
C PRO A 2 29.11 -14.96 -45.04
N ILE A 3 28.26 -14.00 -45.41
CA ILE A 3 27.49 -13.13 -44.49
C ILE A 3 26.66 -13.93 -43.48
N LYS A 4 26.16 -15.12 -43.86
CA LYS A 4 25.42 -16.03 -42.98
C LYS A 4 26.27 -16.61 -41.85
N ALA A 5 27.54 -16.94 -42.13
CA ALA A 5 28.46 -17.47 -41.12
C ALA A 5 28.82 -16.40 -40.08
N ARG A 6 28.90 -15.13 -40.50
CA ARG A 6 29.19 -14.00 -39.61
C ARG A 6 28.03 -13.68 -38.66
N LYS A 7 26.79 -13.71 -39.17
CA LYS A 7 25.59 -13.54 -38.34
C LYS A 7 25.39 -14.67 -37.32
N ALA A 8 25.68 -15.91 -37.71
CA ALA A 8 25.61 -17.05 -36.79
C ALA A 8 26.64 -16.95 -35.66
N LEU A 9 27.83 -16.42 -35.94
CA LEU A 9 28.86 -16.16 -34.93
C LEU A 9 28.45 -15.04 -33.96
N GLU A 10 27.90 -13.93 -34.47
CA GLU A 10 27.40 -12.81 -33.63
C GLU A 10 26.17 -13.17 -32.78
N GLU A 11 25.36 -14.13 -33.23
CA GLU A 11 24.21 -14.63 -32.46
C GLU A 11 24.65 -15.58 -31.35
N GLU A 12 25.66 -16.42 -31.61
CA GLU A 12 26.24 -17.29 -30.59
C GLU A 12 27.06 -16.50 -29.56
N GLU A 13 27.82 -15.47 -29.96
CA GLU A 13 28.50 -14.55 -29.03
C GLU A 13 27.51 -13.88 -28.08
N ARG A 14 26.37 -13.38 -28.58
CA ARG A 14 25.32 -12.80 -27.73
C ARG A 14 24.71 -13.80 -26.75
N ARG A 15 24.50 -15.05 -27.17
CA ARG A 15 23.97 -16.09 -26.28
C ARG A 15 24.97 -16.43 -25.16
N VAL A 16 26.27 -16.44 -25.47
CA VAL A 16 27.33 -16.65 -24.48
C VAL A 16 27.40 -15.48 -23.50
N GLU A 17 27.32 -14.24 -23.98
CA GLU A 17 27.25 -13.04 -23.13
C GLU A 17 26.03 -13.07 -22.19
N GLU A 18 24.84 -13.37 -22.71
CA GLU A 18 23.62 -13.49 -21.91
C GLU A 18 23.73 -14.61 -20.85
N GLU A 19 24.33 -15.75 -21.20
CA GLU A 19 24.59 -16.83 -20.23
C GLU A 19 25.61 -16.44 -19.16
N GLU A 20 26.65 -15.68 -19.50
CA GLU A 20 27.63 -15.15 -18.56
C GLU A 20 27.02 -14.12 -17.62
N GLU A 21 26.20 -13.19 -18.13
CA GLU A 21 25.44 -12.23 -17.31
C GLU A 21 24.49 -12.95 -16.36
N GLN A 22 23.77 -13.96 -16.83
CA GLN A 22 22.88 -14.77 -16.00
C GLN A 22 23.65 -15.53 -14.91
N LYS A 23 24.82 -16.12 -15.25
CA LYS A 23 25.68 -16.80 -14.27
C LYS A 23 26.27 -15.82 -13.25
N TYR A 24 26.66 -14.63 -13.68
CA TYR A 24 27.14 -13.57 -12.80
C TYR A 24 26.04 -13.13 -11.84
N ALA A 25 24.86 -12.78 -12.34
CA ALA A 25 23.71 -12.39 -11.53
C ALA A 25 23.36 -13.49 -10.50
N LYS A 26 23.34 -14.76 -10.93
CA LYS A 26 23.06 -15.89 -10.04
C LYS A 26 24.11 -16.02 -8.93
N ARG A 27 25.40 -15.92 -9.25
CA ARG A 27 26.48 -15.93 -8.25
C ARG A 27 26.39 -14.74 -7.30
N THR A 28 26.11 -13.54 -7.80
CA THR A 28 25.94 -12.36 -6.96
C THR A 28 24.77 -12.54 -5.99
N VAL A 29 23.63 -13.05 -6.44
CA VAL A 29 22.49 -13.36 -5.57
C VAL A 29 22.86 -14.44 -4.54
N GLU A 30 23.53 -15.51 -4.95
CA GLU A 30 23.99 -16.58 -4.04
C GLU A 30 24.97 -16.05 -2.98
N ASP A 31 25.94 -15.22 -3.37
CA ASP A 31 26.92 -14.61 -2.45
C ASP A 31 26.26 -13.60 -1.51
N LEU A 32 25.37 -12.74 -2.01
CA LEU A 32 24.58 -11.82 -1.18
C LEU A 32 23.71 -12.56 -0.15
N THR A 33 23.11 -13.67 -0.57
CA THR A 33 22.28 -14.54 0.28
C THR A 33 23.15 -15.25 1.32
N ARG A 34 24.30 -15.79 0.92
CA ARG A 34 25.26 -16.48 1.79
C ARG A 34 25.92 -15.54 2.80
N LEU A 35 26.23 -14.31 2.41
CA LEU A 35 26.78 -13.27 3.29
C LEU A 35 25.74 -12.65 4.23
N CYS A 36 24.46 -13.04 4.12
CA CYS A 36 23.37 -12.53 4.94
C CYS A 36 23.31 -10.99 4.97
N MET A 37 23.60 -10.34 3.84
CA MET A 37 23.50 -8.88 3.73
C MET A 37 22.04 -8.46 3.84
N LYS A 38 21.61 -8.17 5.08
CA LYS A 38 20.26 -7.70 5.38
C LYS A 38 20.24 -6.19 5.39
N VAL A 39 19.40 -5.60 4.54
CA VAL A 39 19.16 -4.15 4.51
C VAL A 39 18.43 -3.74 5.79
N SER A 40 18.71 -2.54 6.31
CA SER A 40 17.96 -1.96 7.42
C SER A 40 16.74 -1.19 6.90
N ALA A 41 15.55 -1.47 7.43
CA ALA A 41 14.41 -0.60 7.21
C ALA A 41 14.69 0.77 7.88
N PRO A 42 14.35 1.90 7.23
CA PRO A 42 14.58 3.23 7.78
C PRO A 42 13.55 3.54 8.87
N ILE A 43 13.79 3.07 10.10
CA ILE A 43 12.84 3.17 11.23
C ILE A 43 12.40 4.61 11.50
N GLN A 44 13.32 5.57 11.39
CA GLN A 44 13.00 6.97 11.64
C GLN A 44 11.99 7.51 10.61
N LEU A 45 12.18 7.17 9.33
CA LEU A 45 11.26 7.55 8.25
C LEU A 45 9.89 6.87 8.44
N ILE A 46 9.88 5.58 8.79
CA ILE A 46 8.65 4.83 9.09
C ILE A 46 7.86 5.49 10.22
N ARG A 47 8.51 5.80 11.35
CA ARG A 47 7.84 6.48 12.48
C ARG A 47 7.31 7.86 12.09
N LYS A 48 8.10 8.60 11.30
CA LYS A 48 7.72 9.92 10.81
C LYS A 48 6.53 9.81 9.87
N ALA A 49 6.49 8.83 8.96
CA ALA A 49 5.37 8.58 8.05
C ALA A 49 4.07 8.22 8.80
N VAL A 50 4.16 7.37 9.83
CA VAL A 50 3.01 7.02 10.70
C VAL A 50 2.49 8.24 11.47
N LYS A 51 3.39 9.12 11.93
CA LYS A 51 2.99 10.37 12.58
C LYS A 51 2.36 11.36 11.59
N MET A 52 2.95 11.47 10.40
CA MET A 52 2.53 12.32 9.29
C MET A 52 1.18 11.95 8.68
N SER A 53 0.73 10.70 8.82
CA SER A 53 -0.59 10.27 8.36
C SER A 53 -1.69 10.39 9.43
N GLY A 54 -1.35 10.91 10.62
CA GLY A 54 -2.30 11.05 11.72
C GLY A 54 -2.59 9.76 12.49
N LEU A 55 -1.94 8.64 12.18
CA LEU A 55 -2.14 7.35 12.86
C LEU A 55 -1.74 7.38 14.34
N THR A 56 -0.87 8.31 14.75
CA THR A 56 -0.38 8.39 16.12
C THR A 56 -0.40 9.81 16.67
N ASN A 57 -0.54 9.92 17.99
CA ASN A 57 -0.37 11.19 18.69
C ASN A 57 1.12 11.52 18.93
N ASN A 58 1.41 12.69 19.52
CA ASN A 58 2.77 13.10 19.85
C ASN A 58 3.51 12.15 20.82
N MET A 59 2.78 11.32 21.58
CA MET A 59 3.33 10.28 22.46
C MET A 59 3.43 8.90 21.79
N GLY A 60 3.12 8.78 20.49
CA GLY A 60 3.13 7.50 19.76
C GLY A 60 1.93 6.59 20.00
N ARG A 61 0.87 7.05 20.67
CA ARG A 61 -0.35 6.24 20.85
C ARG A 61 -1.21 6.26 19.58
N PRO A 62 -1.83 5.14 19.19
CA PRO A 62 -2.70 5.06 18.02
C PRO A 62 -3.87 6.05 18.10
N ARG A 63 -4.25 6.62 16.96
CA ARG A 63 -5.39 7.53 16.79
C ARG A 63 -6.28 7.07 15.63
N PRO A 64 -7.59 7.38 15.70
CA PRO A 64 -8.50 7.19 14.57
C PRO A 64 -8.13 8.14 13.40
N ILE A 65 -8.49 7.75 12.17
CA ILE A 65 -8.42 8.62 10.99
C ILE A 65 -9.84 9.04 10.64
N SER A 66 -10.18 10.29 10.93
CA SER A 66 -11.52 10.84 10.73
C SER A 66 -11.99 10.77 9.27
N LEU A 67 -11.09 10.94 8.32
CA LEU A 67 -11.43 10.92 6.90
C LEU A 67 -11.97 9.56 6.41
N LEU A 68 -11.55 8.46 7.06
CA LEU A 68 -11.99 7.11 6.69
C LEU A 68 -13.39 6.78 7.24
N ILE A 69 -13.91 7.57 8.19
CA ILE A 69 -15.23 7.33 8.82
C ILE A 69 -16.36 7.34 7.78
N ALA A 70 -16.22 8.12 6.71
CA ALA A 70 -17.19 8.20 5.63
C ALA A 70 -17.24 6.93 4.73
N GLN A 71 -16.28 6.01 4.86
CA GLN A 71 -16.24 4.78 4.08
C GLN A 71 -17.01 3.65 4.78
N GLU A 72 -17.38 2.60 4.04
CA GLU A 72 -17.98 1.39 4.61
C GLU A 72 -16.99 0.64 5.52
N ASP A 73 -17.48 -0.10 6.51
CA ASP A 73 -16.62 -0.78 7.50
C ASP A 73 -15.62 -1.72 6.84
N THR A 74 -16.09 -2.45 5.83
CA THR A 74 -15.29 -3.36 5.03
C THR A 74 -14.16 -2.64 4.32
N ASP A 75 -14.43 -1.46 3.75
CA ASP A 75 -13.44 -0.67 3.02
C ASP A 75 -12.44 0.00 3.95
N ILE A 76 -12.87 0.47 5.12
CA ILE A 76 -11.96 0.94 6.19
C ILE A 76 -10.97 -0.18 6.53
N ILE A 77 -11.46 -1.39 6.80
CA ILE A 77 -10.62 -2.53 7.17
C ILE A 77 -9.70 -2.93 6.00
N LYS A 78 -10.21 -2.99 4.77
CA LYS A 78 -9.42 -3.29 3.56
C LYS A 78 -8.30 -2.27 3.36
N TRP A 79 -8.56 -0.97 3.52
CA TRP A 79 -7.56 0.09 3.42
C TRP A 79 -6.40 -0.11 4.41
N TYR A 80 -6.73 -0.27 5.70
CA TYR A 80 -5.74 -0.52 6.76
C TYR A 80 -4.96 -1.82 6.51
N ALA A 81 -5.66 -2.87 6.06
CA ALA A 81 -5.06 -4.16 5.73
C ALA A 81 -4.07 -4.07 4.56
N GLY A 82 -4.43 -3.37 3.48
CA GLY A 82 -3.56 -3.23 2.31
C GLY A 82 -2.34 -2.35 2.56
N VAL A 83 -2.46 -1.32 3.39
CA VAL A 83 -1.28 -0.59 3.89
C VAL A 83 -0.36 -1.55 4.65
N GLY A 84 -0.94 -2.35 5.56
CA GLY A 84 -0.19 -3.32 6.35
C GLY A 84 0.52 -4.39 5.52
N LYS A 85 -0.18 -4.99 4.54
CA LYS A 85 0.37 -6.01 3.64
C LYS A 85 1.54 -5.46 2.82
N ARG A 86 1.35 -4.31 2.16
CA ARG A 86 2.42 -3.65 1.37
C ARG A 86 3.67 -3.38 2.19
N TRP A 87 3.50 -2.92 3.43
CA TRP A 87 4.64 -2.67 4.33
C TRP A 87 5.33 -3.96 4.77
N LEU A 88 4.57 -5.01 5.08
CA LEU A 88 5.14 -6.30 5.46
C LEU A 88 5.91 -6.92 4.30
N ASP A 89 5.37 -6.85 3.08
CA ASP A 89 6.00 -7.39 1.88
C ASP A 89 7.24 -6.57 1.49
N PHE A 90 7.16 -5.23 1.49
CA PHE A 90 8.29 -4.37 1.12
C PHE A 90 9.48 -4.49 2.08
N PHE A 91 9.24 -4.60 3.39
CA PHE A 91 10.31 -4.68 4.39
C PHE A 91 10.64 -6.11 4.84
N CYS A 92 10.12 -7.15 4.16
CA CYS A 92 10.22 -8.55 4.63
C CYS A 92 11.66 -9.07 4.76
N CYS A 93 12.59 -8.52 3.98
CA CYS A 93 14.01 -8.91 3.97
C CYS A 93 14.87 -8.10 4.96
N CYS A 94 14.28 -7.15 5.71
CA CYS A 94 15.05 -6.26 6.58
C CYS A 94 15.45 -6.91 7.91
N HIS A 95 16.67 -6.64 8.41
CA HIS A 95 17.11 -7.22 9.69
C HIS A 95 16.28 -6.74 10.89
N ASN A 96 15.77 -5.51 10.83
CA ASN A 96 14.97 -4.85 11.87
C ASN A 96 13.47 -4.96 11.59
N PHE A 97 13.04 -5.96 10.83
CA PHE A 97 11.64 -6.21 10.45
C PHE A 97 10.68 -6.29 11.65
N ARG A 98 11.17 -6.71 12.83
CA ARG A 98 10.39 -6.69 14.09
C ARG A 98 9.77 -5.32 14.39
N MET A 99 10.44 -4.22 14.03
CA MET A 99 9.89 -2.88 14.20
C MET A 99 8.69 -2.65 13.27
N VAL A 100 8.78 -3.07 12.01
CA VAL A 100 7.69 -2.97 11.03
C VAL A 100 6.48 -3.78 11.50
N LYS A 101 6.71 -5.03 11.95
CA LYS A 101 5.67 -5.88 12.56
C LYS A 101 4.94 -5.17 13.71
N THR A 102 5.68 -4.48 14.57
CA THR A 102 5.09 -3.68 15.67
C THR A 102 4.21 -2.56 15.14
N VAL A 103 4.63 -1.85 14.08
CA VAL A 103 3.82 -0.79 13.47
C VAL A 103 2.50 -1.35 12.93
N ILE A 104 2.53 -2.51 12.26
CA ILE A 104 1.32 -3.11 11.71
C ILE A 104 0.40 -3.63 12.81
N THR A 105 0.95 -4.41 13.75
CA THR A 105 0.16 -5.09 14.79
C THR A 105 -0.36 -4.13 15.86
N TYR A 106 0.38 -3.06 16.17
CA TYR A 106 -0.03 -2.10 17.17
C TYR A 106 -0.62 -0.83 16.54
N HIS A 107 0.16 -0.05 15.79
CA HIS A 107 -0.31 1.27 15.34
C HIS A 107 -1.47 1.16 14.33
N LEU A 108 -1.31 0.40 13.24
CA LEU A 108 -2.35 0.28 12.21
C LEU A 108 -3.58 -0.46 12.73
N ARG A 109 -3.40 -1.61 13.41
CA ARG A 109 -4.54 -2.41 13.92
C ARG A 109 -5.38 -1.62 14.93
N PHE A 110 -4.74 -1.02 15.93
CA PHE A 110 -5.50 -0.24 16.93
C PHE A 110 -6.06 1.05 16.35
N SER A 111 -5.37 1.70 15.41
CA SER A 111 -5.92 2.85 14.70
C SER A 111 -7.20 2.46 13.94
N CYS A 112 -7.21 1.33 13.23
CA CYS A 112 -8.41 0.81 12.56
C CYS A 112 -9.57 0.59 13.53
N ILE A 113 -9.31 -0.07 14.67
CA ILE A 113 -10.33 -0.29 15.71
C ILE A 113 -10.87 1.06 16.21
N LEU A 114 -10.00 2.03 16.47
CA LEU A 114 -10.41 3.36 16.94
C LEU A 114 -11.24 4.09 15.89
N THR A 115 -10.89 3.99 14.60
CA THR A 115 -11.65 4.60 13.50
C THR A 115 -13.07 4.00 13.43
N LEU A 116 -13.20 2.68 13.53
CA LEU A 116 -14.51 2.01 13.59
C LEU A 116 -15.28 2.37 14.87
N THR A 117 -14.57 2.52 15.98
CA THR A 117 -15.16 2.95 17.26
C THR A 117 -15.77 4.34 17.13
N GLU A 118 -15.03 5.28 16.54
CA GLU A 118 -15.49 6.66 16.32
C GLU A 118 -16.63 6.72 15.31
N LYS A 119 -16.55 5.98 14.21
CA LYS A 119 -17.62 5.90 13.20
C LYS A 119 -18.97 5.50 13.78
N HIS A 120 -18.98 4.49 14.65
CA HIS A 120 -20.20 3.93 15.21
C HIS A 120 -20.55 4.49 16.59
N GLU A 121 -19.87 5.55 17.03
CA GLU A 121 -20.02 6.15 18.36
C GLU A 121 -20.02 5.13 19.50
N SER A 122 -19.24 4.06 19.32
CA SER A 122 -19.25 2.89 20.21
C SER A 122 -18.08 2.92 21.18
N THR A 123 -18.03 1.97 22.11
CA THR A 123 -16.85 1.77 22.95
C THR A 123 -15.85 0.82 22.28
N LYS A 124 -14.56 0.98 22.60
CA LYS A 124 -13.50 0.07 22.11
C LYS A 124 -13.79 -1.40 22.40
N ARG A 125 -14.45 -1.69 23.53
CA ARG A 125 -14.82 -3.06 23.92
C ARG A 125 -15.89 -3.63 22.99
N GLU A 126 -16.85 -2.81 22.58
CA GLU A 126 -17.92 -3.20 21.65
C GLU A 126 -17.37 -3.42 20.24
N ALA A 127 -16.53 -2.51 19.75
CA ALA A 127 -15.85 -2.67 18.47
C ALA A 127 -15.01 -3.97 18.45
N ILE A 128 -14.22 -4.25 19.49
CA ILE A 128 -13.44 -5.50 19.59
C ILE A 128 -14.36 -6.73 19.69
N ARG A 129 -15.52 -6.63 20.33
CA ARG A 129 -16.48 -7.74 20.42
C ARG A 129 -17.08 -8.07 19.04
N HIS A 130 -17.40 -7.03 18.26
CA HIS A 130 -17.99 -7.12 16.94
C HIS A 130 -16.97 -7.59 15.89
N TYR A 131 -15.93 -6.80 15.64
CA TYR A 131 -14.93 -7.10 14.60
C TYR A 131 -13.86 -8.11 15.03
N LYS A 132 -13.84 -8.54 16.30
CA LYS A 132 -12.77 -9.36 16.89
C LYS A 132 -11.40 -8.66 16.84
N LYS A 133 -10.39 -9.30 17.42
CA LYS A 133 -9.01 -8.80 17.37
C LYS A 133 -8.40 -8.84 15.97
N ASP A 134 -8.93 -9.71 15.11
CA ASP A 134 -8.43 -9.91 13.75
C ASP A 134 -9.18 -9.10 12.69
N LEU A 135 -10.06 -8.16 13.10
CA LEU A 135 -10.80 -7.28 12.19
C LEU A 135 -11.56 -8.07 11.12
N LYS A 136 -12.34 -9.04 11.59
CA LYS A 136 -13.21 -9.87 10.76
C LYS A 136 -14.43 -9.08 10.33
N VAL A 137 -14.83 -9.28 9.08
CA VAL A 137 -16.06 -8.71 8.50
C VAL A 137 -16.91 -9.85 7.96
N LEU A 138 -18.23 -9.69 8.00
CA LEU A 138 -19.15 -10.63 7.36
C LEU A 138 -19.38 -10.15 5.92
N ASP A 139 -19.12 -11.02 4.96
CA ASP A 139 -19.49 -10.79 3.57
C ASP A 139 -21.02 -10.84 3.39
N VAL A 140 -21.51 -10.38 2.24
CA VAL A 140 -22.92 -10.44 1.83
C VAL A 140 -23.49 -11.86 1.88
N SER A 141 -22.62 -12.87 1.72
CA SER A 141 -22.92 -14.30 1.86
C SER A 141 -22.99 -14.82 3.30
N GLY A 142 -22.72 -13.97 4.31
CA GLY A 142 -22.64 -14.35 5.72
C GLY A 142 -21.33 -15.06 6.12
N LYS A 143 -20.36 -15.15 5.21
CA LYS A 143 -19.04 -15.74 5.47
C LYS A 143 -18.12 -14.74 6.16
N GLU A 144 -17.38 -15.18 7.17
CA GLU A 144 -16.32 -14.36 7.78
C GLU A 144 -15.14 -14.18 6.80
N GLU A 145 -14.85 -12.93 6.46
CA GLU A 145 -13.66 -12.52 5.72
C GLU A 145 -12.64 -11.86 6.65
N VAL A 146 -11.37 -12.23 6.46
CA VAL A 146 -10.23 -11.67 7.20
C VAL A 146 -9.31 -11.00 6.19
N HIS A 147 -9.38 -9.67 6.11
CA HIS A 147 -8.49 -8.92 5.23
C HIS A 147 -7.19 -8.52 5.92
N PHE A 148 -7.26 -8.16 7.21
CA PHE A 148 -6.11 -7.65 7.96
C PHE A 148 -5.19 -8.81 8.41
N PRO A 149 -3.86 -8.70 8.25
CA PRO A 149 -2.92 -9.74 8.66
C PRO A 149 -3.09 -10.15 10.13
N THR A 150 -3.28 -11.44 10.39
CA THR A 150 -3.43 -11.96 11.75
C THR A 150 -2.12 -11.81 12.53
N GLU A 151 -2.19 -11.73 13.86
CA GLU A 151 -0.96 -11.67 14.67
C GLU A 151 -0.04 -12.87 14.42
N ARG A 152 -0.61 -14.05 14.15
CA ARG A 152 0.14 -15.26 13.85
C ARG A 152 0.88 -15.12 12.51
N GLU A 153 0.19 -14.71 11.45
CA GLU A 153 0.81 -14.46 10.14
C GLU A 153 1.96 -13.46 10.26
N VAL A 154 1.74 -12.31 10.92
CA VAL A 154 2.79 -11.30 11.08
C VAL A 154 3.96 -11.81 11.90
N LYS A 155 3.72 -12.62 12.94
CA LYS A 155 4.79 -13.24 13.73
C LYS A 155 5.62 -14.20 12.88
N MET A 156 4.98 -15.00 12.03
CA MET A 156 5.62 -16.00 11.16
C MET A 156 6.34 -15.39 9.95
N MET A 157 6.01 -14.16 9.54
CA MET A 157 6.70 -13.47 8.43
C MET A 157 8.14 -13.08 8.81
N GLY A 158 9.08 -13.09 7.87
CA GLY A 158 10.47 -12.66 8.07
C GLY A 158 11.45 -13.64 7.43
N ASP A 159 12.69 -13.19 7.22
CA ASP A 159 13.76 -13.97 6.57
C ASP A 159 13.44 -14.41 5.13
N LYS A 160 12.52 -13.70 4.45
CA LYS A 160 12.34 -13.86 3.01
C LYS A 160 13.53 -13.25 2.27
N ASN A 161 13.92 -13.88 1.16
CA ASN A 161 14.91 -13.33 0.24
C ASN A 161 14.42 -12.00 -0.36
N ILE A 162 15.36 -11.19 -0.85
CA ILE A 162 15.07 -9.96 -1.59
C ILE A 162 14.22 -10.34 -2.81
N SER A 163 12.92 -10.05 -2.75
CA SER A 163 12.02 -10.05 -3.91
C SER A 163 11.90 -8.62 -4.40
N ASP A 164 11.71 -8.41 -5.70
CA ASP A 164 11.41 -7.09 -6.26
C ASP A 164 10.14 -6.55 -5.58
N PRO A 165 10.27 -5.64 -4.60
CA PRO A 165 9.17 -5.33 -3.72
C PRO A 165 8.30 -4.28 -4.39
N LYS A 166 6.99 -4.54 -4.52
CA LYS A 166 6.05 -3.50 -4.93
C LYS A 166 6.22 -2.29 -4.00
N PRO A 167 6.49 -1.09 -4.53
CA PRO A 167 6.72 0.08 -3.70
C PRO A 167 5.50 0.37 -2.83
N VAL A 168 5.76 0.98 -1.66
CA VAL A 168 4.71 1.31 -0.68
C VAL A 168 3.74 2.41 -1.21
N ASP A 169 4.14 3.12 -2.27
CA ASP A 169 3.35 4.06 -3.09
C ASP A 169 2.56 5.12 -2.31
N GLY A 170 3.05 5.49 -1.13
CA GLY A 170 2.42 6.53 -0.31
C GLY A 170 0.99 6.21 0.09
N THR A 171 0.58 4.94 0.00
CA THR A 171 -0.78 4.49 0.31
C THR A 171 -1.18 4.91 1.73
N LEU A 172 -0.23 4.90 2.66
CA LEU A 172 -0.45 5.33 4.04
C LEU A 172 -0.96 6.77 4.14
N SER A 173 -0.65 7.63 3.17
CA SER A 173 -1.09 9.02 3.09
C SER A 173 -2.28 9.25 2.17
N LEU A 174 -2.79 8.22 1.48
CA LEU A 174 -3.92 8.35 0.57
C LEU A 174 -5.20 7.83 1.22
N ALA A 175 -6.27 8.61 1.13
CA ALA A 175 -7.62 8.12 1.36
C ALA A 175 -8.48 8.42 0.13
N LEU A 176 -9.34 7.47 -0.21
CA LEU A 176 -10.34 7.63 -1.27
C LEU A 176 -11.69 7.84 -0.62
N VAL A 177 -12.34 8.93 -0.97
CA VAL A 177 -13.69 9.25 -0.48
C VAL A 177 -14.67 9.01 -1.61
N ARG A 178 -15.52 7.99 -1.47
CA ARG A 178 -16.65 7.75 -2.37
C ARG A 178 -17.51 9.02 -2.47
N LEU A 179 -17.73 9.49 -3.70
CA LEU A 179 -18.65 10.57 -4.01
C LEU A 179 -19.99 9.98 -4.41
N ASP A 180 -21.06 10.60 -3.92
CA ASP A 180 -22.41 10.34 -4.41
C ASP A 180 -22.63 11.29 -5.60
N SER A 181 -22.46 10.76 -6.82
CA SER A 181 -22.65 11.51 -8.06
C SER A 181 -23.73 10.84 -8.88
N ASP A 182 -24.70 11.64 -9.33
CA ASP A 182 -25.78 11.25 -10.24
C ASP A 182 -25.32 11.31 -11.72
N GLU A 183 -24.05 11.65 -11.95
CA GLU A 183 -23.49 11.87 -13.28
C GLU A 183 -23.12 10.55 -13.98
N LYS A 184 -23.14 10.56 -15.31
CA LYS A 184 -23.08 9.36 -16.16
C LYS A 184 -21.82 8.54 -15.90
N SER A 185 -22.00 7.22 -15.99
CA SER A 185 -20.98 6.17 -15.95
C SER A 185 -19.74 6.49 -16.78
N HIS A 186 -18.70 6.97 -16.10
CA HIS A 186 -17.36 7.04 -16.65
C HIS A 186 -16.80 5.63 -16.86
N THR A 187 -15.83 5.48 -17.76
CA THR A 187 -15.08 4.23 -17.85
C THR A 187 -14.09 4.14 -16.70
N CYS A 188 -13.87 2.94 -16.20
CA CYS A 188 -12.87 2.72 -15.16
C CYS A 188 -11.50 3.15 -15.67
N ILE A 189 -10.78 3.98 -14.91
CA ILE A 189 -9.44 4.47 -15.31
C ILE A 189 -8.31 3.48 -15.00
N ALA A 190 -8.62 2.29 -14.49
CA ALA A 190 -7.62 1.24 -14.33
C ALA A 190 -7.13 0.79 -15.72
N HIS A 191 -5.82 0.58 -15.85
CA HIS A 191 -5.24 0.20 -17.14
C HIS A 191 -5.87 -1.09 -17.69
N PHE A 192 -6.10 -1.09 -19.01
CA PHE A 192 -6.61 -2.24 -19.78
C PHE A 192 -8.02 -2.72 -19.39
N TYR A 193 -8.87 -1.86 -18.82
CA TYR A 193 -10.23 -2.25 -18.43
C TYR A 193 -11.32 -1.24 -18.82
N GLU A 194 -12.32 -1.70 -19.58
CA GLU A 194 -13.40 -0.84 -20.11
C GLU A 194 -14.77 -1.13 -19.46
N ARG A 195 -14.83 -1.24 -18.13
CA ARG A 195 -16.14 -1.26 -17.44
C ARG A 195 -16.68 0.15 -17.26
N LYS A 196 -17.98 0.30 -17.51
CA LYS A 196 -18.75 1.54 -17.32
C LYS A 196 -19.47 1.60 -15.97
N ASP A 197 -19.55 0.48 -15.26
CA ASP A 197 -20.09 0.46 -13.89
C ASP A 197 -19.01 0.95 -12.92
N THR A 198 -18.92 2.27 -12.77
CA THR A 198 -17.91 2.94 -11.94
C THR A 198 -18.54 3.87 -10.94
N ILE A 199 -17.88 3.98 -9.80
CA ILE A 199 -18.18 4.94 -8.75
C ILE A 199 -17.07 6.01 -8.77
N MET A 200 -17.45 7.26 -8.54
CA MET A 200 -16.50 8.36 -8.43
C MET A 200 -15.89 8.39 -7.03
N TYR A 201 -14.56 8.45 -6.97
CA TYR A 201 -13.80 8.57 -5.72
C TYR A 201 -12.95 9.83 -5.75
N SER A 202 -13.05 10.67 -4.73
CA SER A 202 -12.15 11.81 -4.54
C SER A 202 -10.90 11.37 -3.78
N MET A 203 -9.73 11.61 -4.38
CA MET A 203 -8.45 11.43 -3.70
C MET A 203 -8.26 12.50 -2.65
N ARG A 204 -7.89 12.09 -1.44
CA ARG A 204 -7.59 12.99 -0.34
C ARG A 204 -6.26 12.58 0.27
N LEU A 205 -5.33 13.53 0.33
CA LEU A 205 -4.03 13.30 0.96
C LEU A 205 -4.11 13.64 2.45
N LEU A 206 -3.86 12.65 3.30
CA LEU A 206 -3.87 12.80 4.76
C LEU A 206 -2.81 13.81 5.26
N GLN A 207 -1.72 13.95 4.51
CA GLN A 207 -0.64 14.90 4.84
C GLN A 207 -1.08 16.37 4.69
N ASN A 208 -1.95 16.66 3.72
CA ASN A 208 -2.44 18.01 3.48
C ASN A 208 -3.44 18.46 4.54
N LEU A 209 -4.22 17.52 5.09
CA LEU A 209 -5.09 17.78 6.25
C LEU A 209 -4.31 18.16 7.52
N LEU A 210 -3.02 17.83 7.57
CA LEU A 210 -2.14 18.10 8.70
C LEU A 210 -1.27 19.35 8.48
N ASN A 211 -1.50 20.12 7.40
CA ASN A 211 -0.75 21.34 7.03
C ASN A 211 0.78 21.15 7.06
N VAL A 212 1.27 19.99 6.61
CA VAL A 212 2.70 19.73 6.57
C VAL A 212 3.29 20.35 5.30
N ASN A 213 4.11 21.38 5.45
CA ASN A 213 4.82 22.00 4.34
C ASN A 213 5.83 20.99 3.75
N PRO A 214 5.76 20.64 2.45
CA PRO A 214 6.74 19.78 1.79
C PRO A 214 8.17 20.33 1.81
N LEU A 215 8.35 21.65 1.96
CA LEU A 215 9.64 22.32 2.09
C LEU A 215 10.24 22.20 3.50
N ASP A 216 9.45 21.83 4.50
CA ASP A 216 9.91 21.58 5.87
C ASP A 216 10.48 20.15 5.94
N GLU A 217 11.76 19.97 5.58
CA GLU A 217 12.45 18.67 5.58
C GLU A 217 12.42 17.98 6.96
N VAL A 218 12.28 18.74 8.04
CA VAL A 218 12.19 18.21 9.41
C VAL A 218 10.85 17.50 9.62
N LYS A 219 9.76 17.97 8.98
CA LYS A 219 8.44 17.34 9.03
C LYS A 219 8.16 16.42 7.84
N TRP A 220 8.68 16.70 6.65
CA TRP A 220 8.44 15.94 5.43
C TRP A 220 9.29 14.67 5.31
N VAL A 221 8.72 13.58 4.79
CA VAL A 221 9.43 12.30 4.59
C VAL A 221 9.79 12.14 3.11
N LYS A 222 11.00 12.56 2.73
CA LYS A 222 11.54 12.29 1.39
C LYS A 222 11.76 10.79 1.21
N GLY A 223 11.36 10.22 0.06
CA GLY A 223 11.70 8.85 -0.35
C GLY A 223 10.78 7.72 0.11
N MET A 224 9.69 7.96 0.86
CA MET A 224 8.66 6.93 1.17
C MET A 224 7.45 7.02 0.24
N GLY A 225 7.67 7.09 -1.07
CA GLY A 225 6.60 7.08 -2.09
C GLY A 225 5.58 8.20 -1.90
N ALA A 226 6.01 9.41 -1.53
CA ALA A 226 5.09 10.52 -1.29
C ALA A 226 4.26 10.82 -2.55
N ILE A 227 2.94 10.83 -2.41
CA ILE A 227 2.03 11.16 -3.49
C ILE A 227 2.07 12.67 -3.69
N HIS A 228 2.22 13.09 -4.95
CA HIS A 228 2.33 14.51 -5.28
C HIS A 228 1.04 15.25 -4.94
N GLU A 229 1.17 16.47 -4.41
CA GLU A 229 0.05 17.29 -3.95
C GLU A 229 -0.99 17.58 -5.04
N SER A 230 -0.59 17.59 -6.31
CA SER A 230 -1.50 17.76 -7.47
C SER A 230 -2.59 16.68 -7.57
N LEU A 231 -2.41 15.54 -6.89
CA LEU A 231 -3.39 14.45 -6.85
C LEU A 231 -4.45 14.66 -5.77
N ASN A 232 -4.24 15.62 -4.86
CA ASN A 232 -5.23 15.93 -3.85
C ASN A 232 -6.49 16.54 -4.50
N ARG A 233 -7.65 16.05 -4.09
CA ARG A 233 -8.99 16.40 -4.59
C ARG A 233 -9.32 15.95 -6.02
N LYS A 234 -8.37 15.35 -6.73
CA LYS A 234 -8.63 14.73 -8.05
C LYS A 234 -9.63 13.59 -7.90
N CYS A 235 -10.49 13.44 -8.89
CA CYS A 235 -11.52 12.40 -8.88
C CYS A 235 -11.21 11.27 -9.86
N LEU A 236 -11.50 10.04 -9.40
CA LEU A 236 -11.18 8.78 -10.04
C LEU A 236 -12.46 7.97 -10.25
N PRO A 237 -12.86 7.67 -11.48
CA PRO A 237 -13.89 6.65 -11.72
C PRO A 237 -13.28 5.24 -11.63
N LEU A 238 -13.66 4.49 -10.60
CA LEU A 238 -13.21 3.12 -10.39
C LEU A 238 -14.40 2.16 -10.29
N CYS A 239 -14.27 0.99 -10.90
CA CYS A 239 -15.23 -0.09 -10.68
C CYS A 239 -14.96 -0.79 -9.34
N TYR A 240 -15.93 -1.55 -8.87
CA TYR A 240 -15.86 -2.28 -7.60
C TYR A 240 -14.62 -3.19 -7.46
N ASP A 241 -14.23 -3.86 -8.55
CA ASP A 241 -13.08 -4.78 -8.53
C ASP A 241 -11.76 -4.02 -8.35
N HIS A 242 -11.56 -2.92 -9.07
CA HIS A 242 -10.31 -2.14 -8.99
C HIS A 242 -10.19 -1.33 -7.71
N ILE A 243 -11.28 -0.79 -7.17
CA ILE A 243 -11.21 -0.16 -5.84
C ILE A 243 -10.87 -1.19 -4.76
N HIS A 244 -11.44 -2.40 -4.84
CA HIS A 244 -11.10 -3.48 -3.94
C HIS A 244 -9.62 -3.89 -4.06
N ASP A 245 -9.12 -4.03 -5.28
CA ASP A 245 -7.72 -4.39 -5.55
C ASP A 245 -6.75 -3.28 -5.11
N LEU A 246 -7.14 -2.02 -5.24
CA LEU A 246 -6.34 -0.88 -4.76
C LEU A 246 -6.29 -0.83 -3.23
N TYR A 247 -7.43 -1.05 -2.55
CA TYR A 247 -7.48 -1.13 -1.09
C TYR A 247 -6.72 -2.33 -0.56
N THR A 248 -6.83 -3.50 -1.18
CA THR A 248 -6.10 -4.70 -0.76
C THR A 248 -4.62 -4.68 -1.12
N GLY A 249 -4.19 -3.72 -1.95
CA GLY A 249 -2.79 -3.52 -2.34
C GLY A 249 -2.32 -4.44 -3.47
N LYS A 250 -3.24 -5.02 -4.25
CA LYS A 250 -2.91 -5.80 -5.44
C LYS A 250 -2.46 -4.90 -6.59
N ILE A 251 -3.11 -3.75 -6.74
CA ILE A 251 -2.73 -2.69 -7.69
C ILE A 251 -2.28 -1.43 -6.95
N THR A 252 -1.58 -0.56 -7.65
CA THR A 252 -1.11 0.74 -7.15
C THR A 252 -1.56 1.88 -8.03
N LEU A 253 -1.22 3.13 -7.67
CA LEU A 253 -1.54 4.29 -8.51
C LEU A 253 -0.83 4.25 -9.88
N GLN A 254 0.22 3.46 -10.03
CA GLN A 254 0.90 3.27 -11.32
C GLN A 254 0.09 2.41 -12.29
N ASP A 255 -0.85 1.61 -11.77
CA ASP A 255 -1.76 0.77 -12.55
C ASP A 255 -3.04 1.53 -12.98
N ILE A 256 -3.10 2.84 -12.68
CA ILE A 256 -4.24 3.71 -12.92
C ILE A 256 -3.80 4.84 -13.84
N ASP A 257 -4.61 5.12 -14.87
CA ASP A 257 -4.36 6.21 -15.80
C ASP A 257 -4.57 7.57 -15.11
N CYS A 258 -3.47 8.13 -14.62
CA CYS A 258 -3.43 9.41 -13.94
C CYS A 258 -3.63 10.62 -14.87
N THR A 259 -3.72 10.43 -16.18
CA THR A 259 -3.98 11.51 -17.13
C THR A 259 -5.47 11.79 -17.32
N SER A 260 -6.32 10.83 -16.96
CA SER A 260 -7.78 10.87 -17.12
C SER A 260 -8.52 11.37 -15.88
N PHE A 261 -7.84 12.09 -14.98
CA PHE A 261 -8.47 12.62 -13.76
C PHE A 261 -9.45 13.76 -14.06
N VAL A 262 -10.57 13.75 -13.33
CA VAL A 262 -11.55 14.83 -13.36
C VAL A 262 -11.26 15.81 -12.22
N ASP A 263 -11.27 17.10 -12.55
CA ASP A 263 -11.22 18.18 -11.57
C ASP A 263 -12.61 18.45 -11.00
N VAL A 264 -12.67 18.67 -9.68
CA VAL A 264 -13.88 19.12 -9.00
C VAL A 264 -13.62 20.52 -8.49
N ASP A 265 -14.42 21.47 -8.96
CA ASP A 265 -14.42 22.87 -8.53
C ASP A 265 -14.74 23.01 -7.02
#